data_AF-A0A846ZI29-F1
#
_entry.id   AF-A0A846ZI29-F1
#
_cell.length_a   1.000
_cell.length_b   1.000
_cell.length_c   1.000
_cell.angle_alpha   90.00
_cell.angle_beta   90.00
_cell.angle_gamma   90.00
#
_symmetry.space_group_name_H-M   'P 1'
#
loop_
_entity.id
_entity.type
_entity.pdbx_description
1 polymer ?
#
loop_
_entity_poly.entity_id
_entity_poly.type
_entity_poly.pdbx_seq_one_letter_code
_entity_poly.pdbx_strand_id
1 'polypeptide(L)'
;MKMNSEKKLKLLDMILVSLTAVILLVVVGLVILQPTNHKLVLVVVGLLALVLIALSTYRYWLAYPEQTGTKAPLFVPKALGLGWSVNPRNPIGMALTIATVILVLVVFGVALFK
;
A
#
# COMPACT_ATOMS: atom_id res chain seq x y z
N MET A 1 -7.40 23.52 -13.72
CA MET A 1 -6.44 22.74 -12.89
C MET A 1 -7.00 21.38 -12.42
N LYS A 2 -8.29 21.23 -12.11
CA LYS A 2 -8.95 19.96 -11.67
C LYS A 2 -8.81 18.75 -12.62
N MET A 3 -8.84 18.96 -13.94
CA MET A 3 -8.80 17.85 -14.91
C MET A 3 -7.48 17.05 -14.89
N ASN A 4 -6.37 17.66 -14.46
CA ASN A 4 -5.07 16.99 -14.41
C ASN A 4 -4.92 16.11 -13.15
N SER A 5 -5.49 16.52 -12.01
CA SER A 5 -5.45 15.73 -10.77
C SER A 5 -6.30 14.47 -10.87
N GLU A 6 -7.47 14.52 -11.51
CA GLU A 6 -8.31 13.32 -11.68
C GLU A 6 -7.68 12.28 -12.60
N LYS A 7 -7.05 12.71 -13.71
CA LYS A 7 -6.30 11.79 -14.59
C LYS A 7 -5.15 11.11 -13.85
N LYS A 8 -4.40 11.88 -13.03
CA LYS A 8 -3.33 11.34 -12.19
C LYS A 8 -3.84 10.36 -11.15
N LEU A 9 -4.97 10.66 -10.49
CA LEU A 9 -5.59 9.76 -9.52
C LEU A 9 -6.06 8.47 -10.18
N LYS A 10 -6.71 8.54 -11.35
CA LYS A 10 -7.11 7.35 -12.13
C LYS A 10 -5.91 6.48 -12.54
N LEU A 11 -4.82 7.11 -12.98
CA LEU A 11 -3.59 6.40 -13.30
C LEU A 11 -3.00 5.72 -12.06
N LEU A 12 -2.95 6.44 -10.94
CA LEU A 12 -2.44 5.92 -9.68
C LEU A 12 -3.31 4.76 -9.17
N ASP A 13 -4.63 4.87 -9.29
CA ASP A 13 -5.60 3.83 -8.96
C ASP A 13 -5.37 2.56 -9.79
N MET A 14 -5.14 2.71 -11.10
CA MET A 14 -4.79 1.59 -11.98
C MET A 14 -3.46 0.95 -11.57
N ILE A 15 -2.43 1.76 -11.27
CA ILE A 15 -1.13 1.25 -10.80
C ILE A 15 -1.28 0.47 -9.49
N LEU A 16 -2.05 1.00 -8.53
CA LEU A 16 -2.27 0.35 -7.23
C LEU A 16 -2.97 -1.00 -7.38
N VAL A 17 -4.00 -1.09 -8.23
CA VAL A 17 -4.70 -2.35 -8.51
C VAL A 17 -3.78 -3.35 -9.19
N SER A 18 -3.08 -2.93 -10.23
CA SER A 18 -2.13 -3.80 -10.95
C SER A 18 -1.02 -4.30 -10.05
N LEU A 19 -0.45 -3.43 -9.21
CA LEU A 19 0.59 -3.81 -8.25
C LEU A 19 0.05 -4.80 -7.22
N THR A 20 -1.17 -4.61 -6.72
CA THR A 20 -1.83 -5.55 -5.81
C THR A 20 -2.03 -6.91 -6.47
N ALA A 21 -2.50 -6.94 -7.72
CA ALA A 21 -2.68 -8.18 -8.48
C ALA A 21 -1.36 -8.92 -8.72
N VAL A 22 -0.29 -8.19 -9.08
CA VAL A 22 1.06 -8.75 -9.25
C VAL A 22 1.55 -9.38 -7.95
N ILE A 23 1.44 -8.67 -6.81
CA ILE A 23 1.83 -9.20 -5.51
C ILE A 23 1.08 -10.50 -5.21
N LEU A 24 -0.24 -10.53 -5.41
CA LEU A 24 -1.06 -11.73 -5.19
C LEU A 24 -0.63 -12.90 -6.08
N LEU A 25 -0.39 -12.65 -7.38
CA LEU A 25 0.07 -13.69 -8.31
C LEU A 25 1.43 -14.26 -7.90
N VAL A 26 2.36 -13.40 -7.48
CA VAL A 26 3.69 -13.84 -6.98
C VAL A 26 3.56 -14.69 -5.72
N VAL A 27 2.71 -14.27 -4.77
CA VAL A 27 2.48 -15.02 -3.52
C VAL A 27 1.82 -16.37 -3.81
N VAL A 28 0.79 -16.42 -4.65
CA VAL A 28 0.14 -17.67 -5.06
C VAL A 28 1.13 -18.59 -5.75
N GLY A 29 1.94 -18.05 -6.67
CA GLY A 29 3.00 -18.80 -7.35
C GLY A 29 4.03 -19.36 -6.36
N LEU A 30 4.44 -18.60 -5.35
CA LEU A 30 5.36 -19.07 -4.31
C LEU A 30 4.77 -20.23 -3.50
N VAL A 31 3.49 -20.16 -3.14
CA VAL A 31 2.80 -21.22 -2.39
C VAL A 31 2.68 -22.51 -3.23
N ILE A 32 2.36 -22.39 -4.52
CA ILE A 32 2.13 -23.55 -5.40
C ILE A 32 3.45 -24.18 -5.88
N LEU A 33 4.39 -23.35 -6.35
CA LEU A 33 5.61 -23.82 -7.01
C LEU A 33 6.74 -24.13 -6.03
N GLN A 34 6.65 -23.64 -4.79
CA GLN A 34 7.65 -23.85 -3.72
C GLN A 34 9.10 -23.74 -4.22
N PRO A 35 9.49 -22.61 -4.86
CA PRO A 35 10.79 -22.49 -5.49
C PRO A 35 11.92 -22.61 -4.46
N THR A 36 13.04 -23.21 -4.89
CA THR A 36 14.23 -23.42 -4.05
C THR A 36 14.76 -22.11 -3.45
N ASN A 37 14.58 -20.99 -4.14
CA ASN A 37 14.97 -19.64 -3.69
C ASN A 37 13.76 -18.78 -3.29
N HIS A 38 12.92 -19.28 -2.38
CA HIS A 38 11.78 -18.54 -1.83
C HIS A 38 12.19 -17.25 -1.11
N LYS A 39 13.41 -17.17 -0.56
CA LYS A 39 13.92 -15.98 0.15
C LYS A 39 14.00 -14.75 -0.74
N LEU A 40 14.55 -14.88 -1.96
CA LEU A 40 14.59 -13.77 -2.92
C LEU A 40 13.17 -13.30 -3.27
N VAL A 41 12.24 -14.22 -3.47
CA VAL A 41 10.85 -13.89 -3.77
C VAL A 41 10.20 -13.13 -2.61
N LEU A 42 10.46 -13.54 -1.36
CA LEU A 42 9.99 -12.82 -0.17
C LEU A 42 10.55 -11.39 -0.10
N VAL A 43 11.84 -11.17 -0.43
CA VAL A 43 12.41 -9.81 -0.54
C VAL A 43 11.62 -8.99 -1.55
N VAL A 44 11.39 -9.54 -2.75
CA VAL A 44 10.66 -8.84 -3.81
C VAL A 44 9.25 -8.50 -3.37
N VAL A 45 8.51 -9.44 -2.77
CA VAL A 45 7.16 -9.19 -2.25
C VAL A 45 7.15 -8.11 -1.17
N GLY A 46 8.11 -8.15 -0.24
CA GLY A 46 8.25 -7.14 0.81
C GLY A 46 8.50 -5.74 0.24
N LEU A 47 9.39 -5.61 -0.75
CA LEU A 47 9.65 -4.34 -1.43
C LEU A 47 8.42 -3.84 -2.20
N LEU A 48 7.73 -4.71 -2.94
CA LEU A 48 6.50 -4.34 -3.65
C LEU A 48 5.41 -3.89 -2.68
N ALA A 49 5.29 -4.51 -1.50
CA ALA A 49 4.36 -4.09 -0.46
C ALA A 49 4.69 -2.70 0.08
N LEU A 50 5.97 -2.38 0.31
CA LEU A 50 6.40 -1.04 0.72
C LEU A 50 6.09 0.02 -0.35
N VAL A 51 6.33 -0.29 -1.62
CA VAL A 51 5.97 0.59 -2.75
C VAL A 51 4.46 0.79 -2.80
N LEU A 52 3.67 -0.27 -2.61
CA LEU A 52 2.20 -0.19 -2.57
C LEU A 52 1.73 0.74 -1.45
N ILE A 53 2.29 0.61 -0.25
CA ILE A 53 1.98 1.49 0.88
C ILE A 53 2.37 2.93 0.53
N ALA A 54 3.57 3.17 0.02
CA ALA A 54 4.03 4.52 -0.32
C ALA A 54 3.13 5.20 -1.37
N LEU A 55 2.79 4.50 -2.45
CA LEU A 55 1.90 5.00 -3.50
C LEU A 55 0.46 5.20 -2.98
N SER A 56 -0.04 4.29 -2.16
CA SER A 56 -1.37 4.42 -1.53
C SER A 56 -1.41 5.64 -0.61
N THR A 57 -0.34 5.87 0.13
CA THR A 57 -0.22 7.03 1.00
C THR A 57 -0.15 8.31 0.16
N TYR A 58 0.71 8.35 -0.88
CA TYR A 58 0.82 9.47 -1.84
C TYR A 58 -0.53 9.86 -2.46
N ARG A 59 -1.34 8.86 -2.83
CA ARG A 59 -2.70 9.05 -3.35
C ARG A 59 -3.56 9.91 -2.42
N TYR A 60 -3.48 9.72 -1.10
CA TYR A 60 -4.25 10.52 -0.13
C TYR A 60 -3.83 11.99 -0.11
N TRP A 61 -2.55 12.30 -0.27
CA TRP A 61 -2.11 13.69 -0.39
C TRP A 61 -2.66 14.35 -1.65
N LEU A 62 -2.76 13.60 -2.76
CA LEU A 62 -3.29 14.11 -4.01
C LEU A 62 -4.83 14.23 -4.02
N ALA A 63 -5.53 13.27 -3.42
CA ALA A 63 -7.00 13.21 -3.42
C ALA A 63 -7.63 14.18 -2.41
N TYR A 64 -6.98 14.38 -1.25
CA TYR A 64 -7.49 15.22 -0.18
C TYR A 64 -6.42 16.24 0.26
N PRO A 65 -6.12 17.25 -0.57
CA PRO A 65 -5.09 18.28 -0.28
C PRO A 65 -5.37 19.04 1.03
N GLU A 66 -6.63 19.39 1.25
CA GLU A 66 -7.09 20.29 2.33
C GLU A 66 -7.40 19.58 3.64
N GLN A 67 -7.57 18.25 3.63
CA GLN A 67 -7.91 17.49 4.84
C GLN A 67 -6.61 17.12 5.55
N THR A 68 -6.24 17.86 6.59
CA THR A 68 -5.01 17.63 7.35
C THR A 68 -5.23 17.74 8.85
N GLY A 69 -4.35 17.10 9.62
CA GLY A 69 -4.34 17.19 11.08
C GLY A 69 -5.50 16.46 11.74
N THR A 70 -5.84 16.86 12.96
CA THR A 70 -6.85 16.18 13.80
C THR A 70 -8.28 16.27 13.25
N LYS A 71 -8.52 17.19 12.31
CA LYS A 71 -9.82 17.34 11.63
C LYS A 71 -10.02 16.37 10.47
N ALA A 72 -8.94 15.76 9.97
CA ALA A 72 -9.05 14.74 8.93
C ALA A 72 -9.69 13.47 9.52
N PRO A 73 -10.67 12.84 8.85
CA PRO A 73 -11.28 11.61 9.34
C PRO A 73 -10.23 10.49 9.36
N LEU A 74 -10.27 9.63 10.39
CA LEU A 74 -9.34 8.49 10.51
C LEU A 74 -9.56 7.46 9.41
N PHE A 75 -10.82 7.23 9.04
CA PHE A 75 -11.21 6.29 8.00
C PHE A 75 -11.90 7.02 6.86
N VAL A 76 -11.55 6.63 5.64
CA VAL A 76 -12.16 7.14 4.41
C VAL A 76 -12.58 5.95 3.54
N PRO A 77 -13.68 6.07 2.77
CA PRO A 77 -14.09 5.02 1.86
C PRO A 77 -12.97 4.71 0.88
N LYS A 78 -12.75 3.42 0.59
CA LYS A 78 -11.82 3.03 -0.46
C LYS A 78 -12.30 3.60 -1.80
N ALA A 79 -11.37 4.12 -2.58
CA ALA A 79 -11.70 4.58 -3.93
C ALA A 79 -12.01 3.44 -4.90
N LEU A 80 -11.50 2.24 -4.61
CA LEU A 80 -11.70 1.03 -5.39
C LEU A 80 -12.10 -0.12 -4.47
N GLY A 81 -13.18 -0.80 -4.82
CA GLY A 81 -13.75 -1.90 -4.05
C GLY A 81 -14.59 -1.46 -2.85
N LEU A 82 -14.91 -2.42 -1.98
CA LEU A 82 -15.71 -2.20 -0.77
C LEU A 82 -14.82 -2.02 0.47
N GLY A 83 -15.27 -1.14 1.37
CA GLY A 83 -14.70 -0.98 2.71
C GLY A 83 -13.98 0.35 2.93
N TRP A 84 -13.24 0.39 4.03
CA TRP A 84 -12.59 1.58 4.55
C TRP A 84 -11.07 1.49 4.45
N SER A 85 -10.43 2.63 4.35
CA SER A 85 -8.98 2.75 4.38
C SER A 85 -8.57 3.77 5.43
N VAL A 86 -7.42 3.51 6.05
CA VAL A 86 -6.82 4.41 7.02
C VAL A 86 -6.32 5.64 6.28
N ASN A 87 -6.72 6.82 6.74
CA ASN A 87 -6.30 8.08 6.15
C ASN A 87 -4.99 8.56 6.79
N PRO A 88 -3.85 8.52 6.08
CA PRO A 88 -2.55 8.97 6.61
C PRO A 88 -2.49 10.49 6.81
N ARG A 89 -3.50 11.24 6.37
CA ARG A 89 -3.60 12.68 6.67
C ARG A 89 -4.03 12.98 8.10
N ASN A 90 -4.66 12.01 8.77
CA ASN A 90 -4.94 12.08 10.20
C ASN A 90 -3.68 11.65 10.98
N PRO A 91 -3.28 12.32 12.08
CA PRO A 91 -2.09 11.96 12.86
C PRO A 91 -2.09 10.51 13.37
N ILE A 92 -3.24 10.01 13.85
CA ILE A 92 -3.41 8.62 14.27
C ILE A 92 -3.32 7.69 13.06
N GLY A 93 -3.95 8.07 11.94
CA GLY A 93 -3.86 7.33 10.69
C GLY A 93 -2.42 7.21 10.17
N MET A 94 -1.63 8.29 10.27
CA MET A 94 -0.21 8.29 9.93
C MET A 94 0.58 7.35 10.85
N ALA A 95 0.32 7.38 12.15
CA ALA A 95 0.95 6.47 13.10
C ALA A 95 0.64 5.00 12.78
N LEU A 96 -0.61 4.69 12.41
CA LEU A 96 -1.00 3.35 11.96
C LEU A 96 -0.31 2.95 10.64
N THR A 97 -0.16 3.89 9.70
CA THR A 97 0.58 3.65 8.45
C THR A 97 2.05 3.35 8.74
N ILE A 98 2.70 4.12 9.62
CA ILE A 98 4.09 3.87 10.03
C ILE A 98 4.21 2.52 10.73
N ALA A 99 3.29 2.20 11.64
CA ALA A 99 3.27 0.90 12.31
C ALA A 99 3.13 -0.25 11.30
N THR A 100 2.32 -0.07 10.25
CA THR A 100 2.17 -1.04 9.16
C THR A 100 3.48 -1.22 8.38
N VAL A 101 4.20 -0.13 8.09
CA VAL A 101 5.53 -0.21 7.44
C VAL A 101 6.51 -0.98 8.30
N ILE A 102 6.58 -0.67 9.60
CA ILE A 102 7.44 -1.39 10.55
C ILE A 102 7.07 -2.87 10.60
N LEU A 103 5.78 -3.19 10.65
CA LEU A 103 5.31 -4.57 10.65
C LEU A 103 5.76 -5.32 9.39
N VAL A 104 5.62 -4.72 8.21
CA VAL A 104 6.10 -5.30 6.94
C VAL A 104 7.61 -5.55 7.00
N LEU A 105 8.39 -4.57 7.45
CA LEU A 105 9.84 -4.72 7.59
C LEU A 105 10.23 -5.84 8.55
N VAL A 106 9.56 -5.94 9.70
CA VAL A 106 9.83 -6.99 10.69
C VAL A 106 9.42 -8.36 10.16
N VAL A 107 8.22 -8.51 9.61
CA VAL A 107 7.72 -9.80 9.10
C VAL A 107 8.61 -10.33 7.99
N PHE A 108 8.87 -9.51 6.97
CA PHE A 108 9.70 -9.92 5.85
C PHE A 108 11.17 -10.04 6.25
N GLY A 109 11.68 -9.15 7.11
CA GLY A 109 13.04 -9.25 7.65
C GLY A 109 13.26 -10.57 8.39
N VAL A 110 12.40 -10.91 9.35
CA VAL A 110 12.46 -12.18 10.10
C VAL A 110 12.34 -13.39 9.17
N ALA A 111 11.47 -13.33 8.16
CA ALA A 111 11.29 -14.41 7.19
C ALA A 111 12.54 -14.71 6.34
N LEU A 112 13.48 -13.77 6.23
CA LEU A 112 14.75 -14.01 5.51
C LEU A 112 15.78 -14.75 6.36
N PHE A 113 15.73 -14.57 7.68
CA PHE A 113 16.65 -15.17 8.64
C PHE A 113 16.22 -16.55 9.13
N LYS A 114 14.96 -16.92 8.92
CA LYS A 114 14.47 -18.29 9.07
C LYS A 114 14.70 -19.10 7.79
#